data_AF-A0A7V5YSY3-F1
#
_entry.id   AF-A0A7V5YSY3-F1
#
_cell.length_a   1.000
_cell.length_b   1.000
_cell.length_c   1.000
_cell.angle_alpha   90.00
_cell.angle_beta   90.00
_cell.angle_gamma   90.00
#
_symmetry.space_group_name_H-M   'P 1'
#
loop_
_entity.id
_entity.type
_entity.pdbx_description
1 polymer ?
#
loop_
_entity_poly.entity_id
_entity_poly.type
_entity_poly.pdbx_seq_one_letter_code
_entity_poly.pdbx_strand_id
1 'polypeptide(L)'
;MGNCYVLTNESRCYAALEGQYGVASLPQASGRLPYLGLKVVQEWDRPERRDKTGTRTFLGYPKGVRKETTFELACYLSGWLAGGGEPPYGAVLQAALGGSTLSYYGGVVAKVEGRLVTFASEHGLRVGQAVAIRNDVRFVVGIVDETRVLLNAPLTAELTSGEPADVAITFTLGRGLPSLTLYEYWPEEGLDRVVRGAVIDELTLTINADYHQFTVRGVAQDSTDRYNFDTGWGGLSAFPPEPLENNVTFALVGGNLGQAWLGATPEQFYTLTEAEVRLLNHVRPRSREFGWDVPRCIVPGHREVRVSFSLLVMPNQTTYRLGAMARLGEPVSVFLQLGDRPGQRCGVYLPAVVPELPRYDERGPELEWRFVNCRAQGWADDELFIALA
;
A
#
# COMPACT_ATOMS: atom_id res chain seq x y z
N MET A 1 12.55 -35.26 -13.10
CA MET A 1 13.83 -34.60 -13.40
C MET A 1 13.96 -33.47 -12.39
N GLY A 2 14.94 -33.51 -11.49
CA GLY A 2 15.18 -32.40 -10.56
C GLY A 2 15.75 -31.21 -11.34
N ASN A 3 15.34 -30.00 -11.00
CA ASN A 3 15.87 -28.79 -11.62
C ASN A 3 17.33 -28.59 -11.19
N CYS A 4 18.20 -28.25 -12.13
CA CYS A 4 19.61 -27.93 -11.82
C CYS A 4 19.78 -26.50 -11.27
N TYR A 5 18.72 -25.69 -11.26
CA TYR A 5 18.73 -24.29 -10.87
C TYR A 5 17.56 -23.99 -9.92
N VAL A 6 17.78 -23.04 -9.01
CA VAL A 6 16.72 -22.53 -8.14
C VAL A 6 15.70 -21.75 -8.97
N LEU A 7 14.44 -22.14 -8.87
CA LEU A 7 13.33 -21.51 -9.58
C LEU A 7 12.82 -20.28 -8.82
N THR A 8 13.05 -19.09 -9.37
CA THR A 8 12.61 -17.82 -8.77
C THR A 8 11.12 -17.55 -8.94
N ASN A 9 10.44 -18.26 -9.86
CA ASN A 9 8.99 -18.15 -10.03
C ASN A 9 8.20 -18.94 -8.98
N GLU A 10 8.87 -19.77 -8.20
CA GLU A 10 8.27 -20.60 -7.16
C GLU A 10 8.62 -20.14 -5.74
N SER A 11 9.43 -19.09 -5.59
CA SER A 11 9.69 -18.53 -4.27
C SER A 11 8.41 -17.96 -3.65
N ARG A 12 8.39 -17.90 -2.32
CA ARG A 12 7.26 -17.45 -1.51
C ARG A 12 7.75 -16.33 -0.59
N CYS A 13 7.06 -15.18 -0.61
CA CYS A 13 7.40 -14.04 0.22
C CYS A 13 6.41 -13.87 1.37
N TYR A 14 6.92 -13.51 2.54
CA TYR A 14 6.13 -13.21 3.73
C TYR A 14 6.54 -11.87 4.32
N ALA A 15 5.58 -11.13 4.87
CA ALA A 15 5.83 -9.89 5.60
C ALA A 15 5.27 -9.99 7.03
N ALA A 16 6.05 -9.51 8.00
CA ALA A 16 5.65 -9.40 9.39
C ALA A 16 6.03 -8.03 9.95
N LEU A 17 5.13 -7.39 10.71
CA LEU A 17 5.42 -6.14 11.42
C LEU A 17 6.38 -6.41 12.58
N GLU A 18 7.41 -5.56 12.69
CA GLU A 18 8.36 -5.62 13.79
C GLU A 18 7.81 -4.91 15.04
N GLY A 19 7.93 -5.57 16.20
CA GLY A 19 7.64 -4.91 17.48
C GLY A 19 8.65 -3.80 17.82
N GLN A 20 9.86 -3.88 17.27
CA GLN A 20 10.93 -2.89 17.43
C GLN A 20 11.81 -2.85 16.18
N TYR A 21 12.28 -1.66 15.82
CA TYR A 21 13.09 -1.46 14.61
C TYR A 21 14.34 -2.37 14.58
N GLY A 22 14.39 -3.25 13.58
CA GLY A 22 15.49 -4.17 13.36
C GLY A 22 15.46 -5.43 14.21
N VAL A 23 14.41 -5.65 15.00
CA VAL A 23 14.17 -6.93 15.69
C VAL A 23 13.21 -7.74 14.83
N ALA A 24 13.73 -8.79 14.23
CA ALA A 24 13.01 -9.58 13.24
C ALA A 24 11.81 -10.29 13.89
N SER A 25 10.65 -10.20 13.24
CA SER A 25 9.43 -10.86 13.68
C SER A 25 9.18 -12.12 12.87
N LEU A 26 8.83 -13.22 13.55
CA LEU A 26 8.67 -14.52 12.91
C LEU A 26 7.57 -14.49 11.84
N PRO A 27 7.78 -15.15 10.68
CA PRO A 27 6.78 -15.21 9.63
C PRO A 27 5.58 -16.04 10.08
N GLN A 28 4.40 -15.65 9.62
CA GLN A 28 3.15 -16.39 9.82
C GLN A 28 2.54 -16.74 8.47
N ALA A 29 1.80 -17.85 8.40
CA ALA A 29 1.16 -18.28 7.16
C ALA A 29 0.15 -17.24 6.60
N SER A 30 -0.48 -16.45 7.48
CA SER A 30 -1.35 -15.33 7.11
C SER A 30 -0.61 -14.19 6.41
N GLY A 31 0.70 -14.03 6.64
CA GLY A 31 1.53 -12.99 6.04
C GLY A 31 2.09 -13.34 4.67
N ARG A 32 1.62 -14.43 4.04
CA ARG A 32 2.09 -14.85 2.69
C ARG A 32 1.58 -13.89 1.62
N LEU A 33 2.48 -13.30 0.86
CA LEU A 33 2.15 -12.28 -0.13
C LEU A 33 1.89 -12.88 -1.54
N PRO A 34 0.94 -12.31 -2.31
CA PRO A 34 0.81 -12.52 -3.76
C PRO A 34 1.91 -11.73 -4.52
N TYR A 35 3.17 -11.94 -4.15
CA TYR A 35 4.26 -11.10 -4.63
C TYR A 35 4.72 -11.50 -6.05
N LEU A 36 5.20 -10.48 -6.78
CA LEU A 36 5.77 -10.57 -8.11
C LEU A 36 7.29 -10.71 -8.08
N GLY A 37 7.90 -10.10 -7.08
CA GLY A 37 9.34 -10.15 -6.88
C GLY A 37 9.79 -9.30 -5.71
N LEU A 38 10.91 -9.69 -5.11
CA LEU A 38 11.60 -8.96 -4.07
C LEU A 38 13.04 -8.68 -4.52
N LYS A 39 13.33 -7.40 -4.76
CA LYS A 39 14.68 -6.93 -5.04
C LYS A 39 15.28 -6.40 -3.75
N VAL A 40 16.43 -6.92 -3.35
CA VAL A 40 17.20 -6.45 -2.19
C VAL A 40 18.60 -6.12 -2.67
N VAL A 41 19.07 -4.92 -2.35
CA VAL A 41 20.42 -4.47 -2.67
C VAL A 41 21.09 -4.08 -1.37
N GLN A 42 22.18 -4.76 -1.05
CA GLN A 42 23.06 -4.40 0.06
C GLN A 42 24.42 -3.97 -0.49
N GLU A 43 24.79 -2.73 -0.23
CA GLU A 43 26.03 -2.13 -0.68
C GLU A 43 26.87 -1.66 0.51
N TRP A 44 28.17 -1.63 0.30
CA TRP A 44 29.12 -1.11 1.28
C TRP A 44 29.30 0.37 0.94
N ASP A 45 29.13 1.26 1.92
CA ASP A 45 29.49 2.67 1.79
C ASP A 45 31.00 2.74 1.66
N ARG A 46 31.54 2.88 0.44
CA ARG A 46 32.98 2.79 0.16
C ARG A 46 33.60 4.18 0.18
N PRO A 47 33.99 4.76 1.35
CA PRO A 47 34.59 6.06 1.37
C PRO A 47 35.95 6.01 0.67
N GLU A 48 36.15 6.92 -0.28
CA GLU A 48 37.46 7.14 -0.84
C GLU A 48 38.35 7.83 0.20
N ARG A 49 39.46 7.17 0.52
CA ARG A 49 40.53 7.76 1.31
C ARG A 49 41.16 8.91 0.53
N ARG A 50 41.00 10.13 1.04
CA ARG A 50 41.59 11.36 0.46
C ARG A 50 42.97 11.69 1.00
N ASP A 51 43.56 10.84 1.84
CA ASP A 51 44.89 11.07 2.36
C ASP A 51 45.98 10.84 1.29
N LYS A 52 47.01 11.69 1.32
CA LYS A 52 48.09 11.67 0.35
C LYS A 52 49.07 10.54 0.69
N THR A 53 48.81 9.35 0.17
CA THR A 53 49.67 8.17 0.40
C THR A 53 50.89 8.11 -0.53
N GLY A 54 50.90 8.88 -1.62
CA GLY A 54 51.99 8.88 -2.61
C GLY A 54 52.07 7.61 -3.48
N THR A 55 51.09 6.71 -3.36
CA THR A 55 51.04 5.44 -4.11
C THR A 55 49.78 5.37 -4.98
N ARG A 56 49.84 4.67 -6.12
CA ARG A 56 48.68 4.37 -6.98
C ARG A 56 47.95 3.07 -6.58
N THR A 57 48.39 2.41 -5.50
CA THR A 57 47.89 1.10 -5.07
C THR A 57 46.61 1.25 -4.25
N PHE A 58 45.58 0.47 -4.57
CA PHE A 58 44.39 0.34 -3.74
C PHE A 58 44.70 -0.54 -2.53
N LEU A 59 44.63 0.05 -1.33
CA LEU A 59 44.99 -0.62 -0.06
C LEU A 59 43.85 -1.48 0.53
N GLY A 60 42.73 -1.61 -0.18
CA GLY A 60 41.54 -2.29 0.34
C GLY A 60 40.66 -1.39 1.21
N TYR A 61 39.52 -1.92 1.60
CA TYR A 61 38.61 -1.29 2.56
C TYR A 61 38.87 -1.83 3.98
N PRO A 62 38.74 -0.99 5.03
CA PRO A 62 38.80 -1.47 6.40
C PRO A 62 37.65 -2.46 6.68
N LYS A 63 37.79 -3.34 7.66
CA LYS A 63 36.66 -4.17 8.12
C LYS A 63 35.59 -3.30 8.79
N GLY A 64 34.33 -3.73 8.70
CA GLY A 64 33.21 -3.04 9.35
C GLY A 64 32.81 -1.73 8.66
N VAL A 65 32.97 -1.67 7.34
CA VAL A 65 32.42 -0.58 6.55
C VAL A 65 30.90 -0.56 6.70
N ARG A 66 30.31 0.63 6.73
CA ARG A 66 28.86 0.79 6.78
C ARG A 66 28.20 0.10 5.59
N LYS A 67 27.02 -0.43 5.83
CA LYS A 67 26.17 -1.05 4.83
C LYS A 67 24.93 -0.19 4.62
N GLU A 68 24.54 -0.05 3.36
CA GLU A 68 23.25 0.48 2.97
C GLU A 68 22.44 -0.65 2.35
N THR A 69 21.25 -0.90 2.90
CA THR A 69 20.34 -1.93 2.40
C THR A 69 19.07 -1.27 1.91
N THR A 70 18.71 -1.51 0.66
CA THR A 70 17.46 -1.05 0.04
C THR A 70 16.66 -2.24 -0.45
N PHE A 71 15.34 -2.06 -0.52
CA PHE A 71 14.44 -3.09 -1.03
C PHE A 71 13.35 -2.51 -1.92
N GLU A 72 12.85 -3.35 -2.82
CA GLU A 72 11.67 -3.12 -3.63
C GLU A 72 10.86 -4.43 -3.67
N LEU A 73 9.60 -4.34 -3.26
CA LEU A 73 8.65 -5.44 -3.24
C LEU A 73 7.48 -5.07 -4.14
N ALA A 74 7.20 -5.90 -5.14
CA ALA A 74 6.03 -5.77 -6.00
C ALA A 74 5.03 -6.88 -5.67
N CYS A 75 3.74 -6.54 -5.62
CA CYS A 75 2.66 -7.49 -5.35
C CYS A 75 1.45 -7.22 -6.23
N TYR A 76 0.73 -8.29 -6.58
CA TYR A 76 -0.62 -8.15 -7.08
C TYR A 76 -1.60 -7.80 -5.97
N LEU A 77 -2.62 -7.02 -6.30
CA LEU A 77 -3.83 -6.98 -5.50
C LEU A 77 -4.57 -8.31 -5.70
N SER A 78 -4.82 -9.02 -4.60
CA SER A 78 -5.55 -10.27 -4.61
C SER A 78 -6.66 -10.24 -3.58
N GLY A 79 -7.68 -11.05 -3.84
CA GLY A 79 -8.72 -11.31 -2.87
C GLY A 79 -8.20 -12.09 -1.67
N TRP A 80 -8.83 -11.88 -0.53
CA TRP A 80 -8.68 -12.69 0.67
C TRP A 80 -10.04 -13.25 1.09
N LEU A 81 -10.02 -14.24 1.97
CA LEU A 81 -11.24 -14.80 2.53
C LEU A 81 -11.91 -13.76 3.45
N ALA A 82 -13.06 -13.24 3.02
CA ALA A 82 -13.88 -12.36 3.84
C ALA A 82 -14.20 -13.03 5.19
N GLY A 83 -13.88 -12.36 6.30
CA GLY A 83 -14.04 -12.89 7.66
C GLY A 83 -12.88 -13.76 8.19
N GLY A 84 -11.85 -14.04 7.39
CA GLY A 84 -10.70 -14.88 7.77
C GLY A 84 -9.57 -14.19 8.54
N GLY A 85 -9.72 -12.90 8.89
CA GLY A 85 -8.69 -12.07 9.51
C GLY A 85 -8.21 -10.93 8.61
N GLU A 86 -7.03 -10.39 8.91
CA GLU A 86 -6.42 -9.31 8.13
C GLU A 86 -5.91 -9.82 6.77
N PRO A 87 -5.99 -9.02 5.69
CA PRO A 87 -5.48 -9.39 4.38
C PRO A 87 -3.97 -9.68 4.41
N PRO A 88 -3.45 -10.53 3.52
CA PRO A 88 -2.05 -10.96 3.60
C PRO A 88 -1.02 -9.83 3.46
N TYR A 89 -1.37 -8.79 2.72
CA TYR A 89 -0.57 -7.58 2.54
C TYR A 89 -0.90 -6.46 3.55
N GLY A 90 -1.70 -6.75 4.58
CA GLY A 90 -2.09 -5.78 5.62
C GLY A 90 -0.89 -5.23 6.39
N ALA A 91 0.06 -6.08 6.78
CA ALA A 91 1.32 -5.66 7.37
C ALA A 91 2.09 -4.66 6.49
N VAL A 92 2.12 -4.89 5.17
CA VAL A 92 2.80 -4.02 4.21
C VAL A 92 2.11 -2.66 4.09
N LEU A 93 0.77 -2.65 3.99
CA LEU A 93 0.00 -1.42 3.94
C LEU A 93 0.11 -0.63 5.26
N GLN A 94 0.02 -1.32 6.40
CA GLN A 94 0.18 -0.69 7.72
C GLN A 94 1.59 -0.09 7.88
N ALA A 95 2.64 -0.76 7.41
CA ALA A 95 4.00 -0.20 7.42
C ALA A 95 4.19 0.98 6.48
N ALA A 96 3.50 0.99 5.34
CA ALA A 96 3.55 2.10 4.40
C ALA A 96 2.82 3.34 4.92
N LEU A 97 1.61 3.16 5.47
CA LEU A 97 0.78 4.29 5.91
C LEU A 97 1.08 4.74 7.36
N GLY A 98 1.53 3.84 8.23
CA GLY A 98 1.96 4.14 9.61
C GLY A 98 0.84 4.31 10.64
N GLY A 99 -0.42 4.45 10.22
CA GLY A 99 -1.55 4.52 11.13
C GLY A 99 -1.98 3.14 11.62
N SER A 100 -2.71 3.13 12.75
CA SER A 100 -3.36 1.90 13.20
C SER A 100 -4.48 1.49 12.24
N THR A 101 -4.63 0.19 12.04
CA THR A 101 -5.73 -0.36 11.25
C THR A 101 -7.06 -0.14 11.97
N LEU A 102 -8.09 0.24 11.21
CA LEU A 102 -9.46 0.36 11.70
C LEU A 102 -10.28 -0.77 11.10
N SER A 103 -10.76 -1.67 11.94
CA SER A 103 -11.60 -2.80 11.50
C SER A 103 -13.07 -2.52 11.81
N TYR A 104 -13.91 -2.70 10.81
CA TYR A 104 -15.36 -2.78 10.97
C TYR A 104 -15.78 -4.22 10.70
N TYR A 105 -16.38 -4.89 11.69
CA TYR A 105 -16.74 -6.31 11.60
C TYR A 105 -18.19 -6.55 11.17
N GLY A 106 -18.81 -5.52 10.58
CA GLY A 106 -20.16 -5.56 10.06
C GLY A 106 -21.20 -4.88 10.97
N GLY A 107 -22.43 -4.93 10.51
CA GLY A 107 -23.61 -4.31 11.12
C GLY A 107 -24.79 -4.48 10.18
N VAL A 108 -26.01 -4.14 10.62
CA VAL A 108 -27.21 -4.29 9.80
C VAL A 108 -27.66 -2.93 9.31
N VAL A 109 -27.79 -2.78 7.99
CA VAL A 109 -28.28 -1.55 7.37
C VAL A 109 -29.80 -1.50 7.51
N ALA A 110 -30.30 -0.46 8.17
CA ALA A 110 -31.74 -0.21 8.31
C ALA A 110 -32.29 0.54 7.10
N LYS A 111 -31.57 1.56 6.61
CA LYS A 111 -32.00 2.45 5.53
C LYS A 111 -30.81 3.15 4.85
N VAL A 112 -30.93 3.45 3.56
CA VAL A 112 -29.99 4.30 2.82
C VAL A 112 -30.74 5.41 2.07
N GLU A 113 -30.25 6.64 2.19
CA GLU A 113 -30.75 7.83 1.50
C GLU A 113 -29.60 8.58 0.85
N GLY A 114 -29.32 8.26 -0.42
CA GLY A 114 -28.18 8.79 -1.15
C GLY A 114 -26.85 8.38 -0.50
N ARG A 115 -26.20 9.33 0.18
CA ARG A 115 -24.94 9.11 0.92
C ARG A 115 -25.13 8.82 2.41
N LEU A 116 -26.34 9.01 2.93
CA LEU A 116 -26.66 8.77 4.34
C LEU A 116 -27.02 7.30 4.53
N VAL A 117 -26.30 6.60 5.39
CA VAL A 117 -26.60 5.21 5.78
C VAL A 117 -27.03 5.20 7.24
N THR A 118 -28.16 4.55 7.51
CA THR A 118 -28.68 4.31 8.85
C THR A 118 -28.53 2.84 9.18
N PHE A 119 -27.88 2.53 10.29
CA PHE A 119 -27.74 1.18 10.83
C PHE A 119 -28.86 0.88 11.83
N ALA A 120 -29.17 -0.42 12.01
CA ALA A 120 -30.19 -0.87 12.96
C ALA A 120 -29.75 -0.77 14.43
N SER A 121 -28.44 -0.61 14.67
CA SER A 121 -27.81 -0.46 15.98
C SER A 121 -26.68 0.56 15.90
N GLU A 122 -26.07 0.89 17.05
CA GLU A 122 -24.87 1.73 17.07
C GLU A 122 -23.76 1.13 16.19
N HIS A 123 -23.14 1.97 15.35
CA HIS A 123 -22.21 1.51 14.32
C HIS A 123 -20.75 1.46 14.77
N GLY A 124 -20.34 2.25 15.77
CA GLY A 124 -18.94 2.35 16.25
C GLY A 124 -17.90 2.87 15.23
N LEU A 125 -18.30 3.12 13.97
CA LEU A 125 -17.48 3.70 12.91
C LEU A 125 -16.88 5.08 13.25
N ARG A 126 -15.74 5.36 12.64
CA ARG A 126 -15.04 6.66 12.69
C ARG A 126 -14.99 7.32 11.31
N VAL A 127 -14.79 8.64 11.26
CA VAL A 127 -14.48 9.33 9.99
C VAL A 127 -13.18 8.77 9.41
N GLY A 128 -13.16 8.55 8.10
CA GLY A 128 -12.07 7.89 7.37
C GLY A 128 -12.15 6.37 7.38
N GLN A 129 -13.02 5.75 8.18
CA GLN A 129 -13.19 4.29 8.19
C GLN A 129 -14.10 3.84 7.04
N ALA A 130 -13.77 2.70 6.43
CA ALA A 130 -14.58 2.12 5.38
C ALA A 130 -15.72 1.24 5.92
N VAL A 131 -16.79 1.19 5.13
CA VAL A 131 -17.92 0.27 5.26
C VAL A 131 -18.07 -0.41 3.92
N ALA A 132 -18.30 -1.73 3.95
CA ALA A 132 -18.61 -2.49 2.77
C ALA A 132 -20.03 -3.06 2.86
N ILE A 133 -20.80 -2.89 1.79
CA ILE A 133 -22.18 -3.39 1.71
C ILE A 133 -22.39 -3.93 0.30
N ARG A 134 -22.80 -5.20 0.18
CA ARG A 134 -22.97 -5.92 -1.09
C ARG A 134 -21.71 -5.90 -1.97
N ASN A 135 -21.68 -5.05 -3.00
CA ASN A 135 -20.56 -4.92 -3.96
C ASN A 135 -19.83 -3.58 -3.82
N ASP A 136 -20.20 -2.75 -2.84
CA ASP A 136 -19.65 -1.41 -2.66
C ASP A 136 -18.75 -1.37 -1.42
N VAL A 137 -17.62 -0.68 -1.54
CA VAL A 137 -16.85 -0.18 -0.39
C VAL A 137 -16.91 1.34 -0.41
N ARG A 138 -17.20 1.97 0.73
CA ARG A 138 -17.30 3.42 0.86
C ARG A 138 -16.64 3.88 2.15
N PHE A 139 -16.22 5.13 2.18
CA PHE A 139 -15.57 5.73 3.35
C PHE A 139 -16.54 6.65 4.08
N VAL A 140 -16.53 6.59 5.41
CA VAL A 140 -17.29 7.50 6.26
C VAL A 140 -16.62 8.87 6.23
N VAL A 141 -17.34 9.90 5.79
CA VAL A 141 -16.87 11.29 5.79
C VAL A 141 -17.48 12.13 6.91
N GLY A 142 -18.51 11.62 7.57
CA GLY A 142 -19.16 12.30 8.68
C GLY A 142 -20.01 11.34 9.51
N ILE A 143 -20.09 11.62 10.81
CA ILE A 143 -20.97 10.92 11.75
C ILE A 143 -22.10 11.89 12.09
N VAL A 144 -23.34 11.47 11.82
CA VAL A 144 -24.53 12.28 12.13
C VAL A 144 -24.99 12.00 13.55
N ASP A 145 -25.02 10.73 13.94
CA ASP A 145 -25.26 10.23 15.30
C ASP A 145 -24.76 8.78 15.41
N GLU A 146 -25.00 8.13 16.55
CA GLU A 146 -24.60 6.75 16.86
C GLU A 146 -25.08 5.70 15.83
N THR A 147 -26.13 5.99 15.07
CA THR A 147 -26.73 5.06 14.10
C THR A 147 -26.62 5.53 12.65
N ARG A 148 -26.14 6.75 12.40
CA ARG A 148 -26.18 7.37 11.07
C ARG A 148 -24.82 7.93 10.66
N VAL A 149 -24.35 7.49 9.50
CA VAL A 149 -23.10 7.96 8.88
C VAL A 149 -23.34 8.54 7.50
N LEU A 150 -22.49 9.49 7.12
CA LEU A 150 -22.40 10.02 5.77
C LEU A 150 -21.22 9.38 5.04
N LEU A 151 -21.46 8.82 3.87
CA LEU A 151 -20.44 8.19 3.01
C LEU A 151 -19.83 9.19 2.02
N ASN A 152 -18.64 8.87 1.48
CA ASN A 152 -17.95 9.68 0.46
C ASN A 152 -18.68 9.69 -0.89
N ALA A 153 -19.28 8.57 -1.27
CA ALA A 153 -20.07 8.40 -2.48
C ALA A 153 -21.33 7.55 -2.18
N PRO A 154 -22.41 7.68 -2.96
CA PRO A 154 -23.58 6.83 -2.80
C PRO A 154 -23.25 5.37 -3.14
N LEU A 155 -24.06 4.45 -2.62
CA LEU A 155 -24.02 3.04 -3.01
C LEU A 155 -24.59 2.88 -4.43
N THR A 156 -24.10 1.89 -5.17
CA THR A 156 -24.50 1.70 -6.58
C THR A 156 -25.84 1.00 -6.75
N ALA A 157 -26.26 0.21 -5.76
CA ALA A 157 -27.54 -0.47 -5.76
C ALA A 157 -28.43 0.02 -4.61
N GLU A 158 -29.74 0.06 -4.84
CA GLU A 158 -30.70 0.26 -3.77
C GLU A 158 -30.62 -0.88 -2.77
N LEU A 159 -30.46 -0.55 -1.49
CA LEU A 159 -30.43 -1.53 -0.41
C LEU A 159 -31.83 -1.79 0.13
N THR A 160 -32.08 -3.04 0.47
CA THR A 160 -33.25 -3.43 1.25
C THR A 160 -32.92 -3.28 2.74
N SER A 161 -33.93 -3.02 3.57
CA SER A 161 -33.73 -3.01 5.02
C SER A 161 -33.32 -4.41 5.51
N GLY A 162 -32.32 -4.49 6.39
CA GLY A 162 -31.79 -5.75 6.92
C GLY A 162 -30.53 -6.27 6.23
N GLU A 163 -30.03 -5.57 5.22
CA GLU A 163 -28.80 -5.96 4.51
C GLU A 163 -27.58 -5.90 5.47
N PRO A 164 -26.76 -6.97 5.54
CA PRO A 164 -25.56 -6.97 6.34
C PRO A 164 -24.46 -6.14 5.65
N ALA A 165 -23.71 -5.41 6.46
CA ALA A 165 -22.43 -4.86 6.05
C ALA A 165 -21.33 -5.91 6.26
N ASP A 166 -20.41 -6.00 5.30
CA ASP A 166 -19.27 -6.90 5.31
C ASP A 166 -18.14 -6.37 6.21
N VAL A 167 -17.17 -7.25 6.49
CA VAL A 167 -15.94 -6.86 7.17
C VAL A 167 -15.15 -5.91 6.26
N ALA A 168 -14.75 -4.76 6.81
CA ALA A 168 -13.89 -3.80 6.14
C ALA A 168 -12.71 -3.42 7.03
N ILE A 169 -11.49 -3.48 6.48
CA ILE A 169 -10.27 -3.08 7.19
C ILE A 169 -9.69 -1.86 6.50
N THR A 170 -9.53 -0.78 7.25
CA THR A 170 -9.01 0.49 6.75
C THR A 170 -7.62 0.76 7.30
N PHE A 171 -6.68 1.00 6.39
CA PHE A 171 -5.34 1.48 6.66
C PHE A 171 -5.38 3.01 6.62
N THR A 172 -4.96 3.61 7.72
CA THR A 172 -4.93 5.05 7.91
C THR A 172 -3.49 5.53 7.92
N LEU A 173 -3.31 6.79 7.57
CA LEU A 173 -2.02 7.44 7.68
C LEU A 173 -1.67 7.71 9.15
N GLY A 174 -0.38 7.66 9.48
CA GLY A 174 0.11 7.91 10.82
C GLY A 174 1.51 8.54 10.83
N ARG A 175 1.91 9.03 12.00
CA ARG A 175 3.19 9.73 12.19
C ARG A 175 4.38 8.79 12.37
N GLY A 176 4.14 7.60 12.91
CA GLY A 176 5.16 6.59 13.13
C GLY A 176 5.09 5.54 12.02
N LEU A 177 6.21 5.24 11.40
CA LEU A 177 6.29 4.16 10.41
C LEU A 177 6.85 2.92 11.10
N PRO A 178 6.06 1.84 11.24
CA PRO A 178 6.59 0.59 11.74
C PRO A 178 7.48 -0.04 10.69
N SER A 179 8.49 -0.79 11.13
CA SER A 179 9.31 -1.59 10.24
C SER A 179 8.73 -2.99 10.05
N LEU A 180 9.20 -3.63 8.98
CA LEU A 180 8.85 -4.98 8.59
C LEU A 180 10.07 -5.89 8.63
N THR A 181 9.80 -7.16 8.85
CA THR A 181 10.66 -8.24 8.41
C THR A 181 10.06 -8.87 7.16
N LEU A 182 10.84 -8.94 6.08
CA LEU A 182 10.49 -9.62 4.84
C LEU A 182 11.25 -10.93 4.77
N TYR A 183 10.54 -12.01 4.47
CA TYR A 183 11.12 -13.33 4.23
C TYR A 183 10.87 -13.74 2.79
N GLU A 184 11.85 -14.40 2.19
CA GLU A 184 11.71 -15.04 0.89
C GLU A 184 12.27 -16.45 0.99
N TYR A 185 11.40 -17.42 0.73
CA TYR A 185 11.72 -18.84 0.77
C TYR A 185 11.69 -19.37 -0.65
N TRP A 186 12.71 -20.11 -1.05
CA TRP A 186 12.73 -20.80 -2.34
C TRP A 186 12.41 -22.29 -2.13
N PRO A 187 11.81 -22.96 -3.13
CA PRO A 187 11.71 -24.41 -3.09
C PRO A 187 13.11 -25.06 -3.03
N GLU A 188 13.18 -26.26 -2.45
CA GLU A 188 14.38 -27.14 -2.41
C GLU A 188 15.67 -26.46 -1.88
N GLU A 189 16.02 -26.59 -0.59
CA GLU A 189 17.26 -26.05 0.05
C GLU A 189 17.82 -24.75 -0.58
N GLY A 190 16.92 -23.82 -0.91
CA GLY A 190 17.25 -22.63 -1.69
C GLY A 190 17.99 -21.56 -0.89
N LEU A 191 18.23 -20.42 -1.52
CA LEU A 191 18.88 -19.26 -0.89
C LEU A 191 17.88 -18.49 -0.03
N ASP A 192 17.25 -19.12 0.95
CA ASP A 192 16.25 -18.46 1.79
C ASP A 192 16.82 -17.17 2.39
N ARG A 193 16.04 -16.10 2.34
CA ARG A 193 16.49 -14.74 2.66
C ARG A 193 15.57 -14.06 3.66
N VAL A 194 16.17 -13.25 4.52
CA VAL A 194 15.46 -12.38 5.46
C VAL A 194 16.01 -10.95 5.40
N VAL A 195 15.09 -9.99 5.37
CA VAL A 195 15.37 -8.55 5.43
C VAL A 195 14.70 -8.01 6.69
N ARG A 196 15.45 -7.32 7.56
CA ARG A 196 14.92 -6.77 8.83
C ARG A 196 15.05 -5.26 8.88
N GLY A 197 14.22 -4.62 9.70
CA GLY A 197 14.16 -3.17 9.80
C GLY A 197 13.75 -2.52 8.47
N ALA A 198 12.97 -3.22 7.65
CA ALA A 198 12.51 -2.73 6.36
C ALA A 198 11.44 -1.66 6.59
N VAL A 199 11.70 -0.44 6.18
CA VAL A 199 10.78 0.70 6.32
C VAL A 199 10.43 1.20 4.95
N ILE A 200 9.13 1.33 4.71
CA ILE A 200 8.59 1.74 3.41
C ILE A 200 8.67 3.27 3.30
N ASP A 201 9.49 3.70 2.34
CA ASP A 201 9.61 5.11 1.96
C ASP A 201 8.59 5.48 0.87
N GLU A 202 8.31 4.54 -0.04
CA GLU A 202 7.40 4.75 -1.15
C GLU A 202 6.40 3.60 -1.27
N LEU A 203 5.12 3.93 -1.42
CA LEU A 203 4.07 3.02 -1.86
C LEU A 203 3.46 3.58 -3.15
N THR A 204 3.41 2.75 -4.19
CA THR A 204 2.80 3.07 -5.48
C THR A 204 1.75 2.02 -5.80
N LEU A 205 0.49 2.43 -5.91
CA LEU A 205 -0.61 1.60 -6.38
C LEU A 205 -0.90 1.93 -7.84
N THR A 206 -0.79 0.94 -8.72
CA THR A 206 -1.01 1.08 -10.15
C THR A 206 -2.33 0.41 -10.54
N ILE A 207 -3.17 1.18 -11.21
CA ILE A 207 -4.52 0.81 -11.64
C ILE A 207 -4.54 0.86 -13.16
N ASN A 208 -4.71 -0.30 -13.78
CA ASN A 208 -4.81 -0.47 -15.23
C ASN A 208 -5.89 -1.51 -15.56
N ALA A 209 -6.07 -1.81 -16.84
CA ALA A 209 -7.10 -2.74 -17.32
C ALA A 209 -6.79 -4.23 -17.11
N ASP A 210 -5.53 -4.61 -16.82
CA ASP A 210 -5.12 -6.01 -16.71
C ASP A 210 -5.30 -6.53 -15.28
N TYR A 211 -4.45 -6.07 -14.36
CA TYR A 211 -4.45 -6.44 -12.95
C TYR A 211 -3.94 -5.29 -12.11
N HIS A 212 -4.58 -5.06 -10.97
CA HIS A 212 -4.09 -4.07 -10.02
C HIS A 212 -2.86 -4.58 -9.29
N GLN A 213 -1.88 -3.70 -9.11
CA GLN A 213 -0.61 -4.01 -8.48
C GLN A 213 -0.23 -2.89 -7.54
N PHE A 214 0.54 -3.22 -6.51
CA PHE A 214 1.24 -2.22 -5.74
C PHE A 214 2.71 -2.57 -5.61
N THR A 215 3.53 -1.53 -5.56
CA THR A 215 4.97 -1.64 -5.32
C THR A 215 5.30 -0.82 -4.08
N VAL A 216 6.12 -1.39 -3.20
CA VAL A 216 6.70 -0.67 -2.07
C VAL A 216 8.21 -0.66 -2.18
N ARG A 217 8.81 0.47 -1.83
CA ARG A 217 10.26 0.66 -1.82
C ARG A 217 10.70 1.32 -0.53
N GLY A 218 11.93 1.05 -0.13
CA GLY A 218 12.50 1.73 1.01
C GLY A 218 13.88 1.23 1.40
N VAL A 219 14.19 1.47 2.66
CA VAL A 219 15.47 1.12 3.29
C VAL A 219 15.26 0.04 4.32
N ALA A 220 16.24 -0.83 4.48
CA ALA A 220 16.27 -1.84 5.52
C ALA A 220 17.48 -1.63 6.43
N GLN A 221 17.41 -2.15 7.65
CA GLN A 221 18.57 -2.14 8.54
C GLN A 221 19.65 -3.07 8.00
N ASP A 222 19.26 -4.29 7.63
CA ASP A 222 20.19 -5.32 7.17
C ASP A 222 19.43 -6.45 6.45
N SER A 223 20.17 -7.26 5.69
CA SER A 223 19.66 -8.47 5.05
C SER A 223 20.66 -9.60 5.21
N THR A 224 20.18 -10.82 5.44
CA THR A 224 21.02 -12.03 5.41
C THR A 224 20.29 -13.17 4.71
N ASP A 225 21.05 -14.19 4.34
CA ASP A 225 20.54 -15.44 3.80
C ASP A 225 20.81 -16.58 4.78
N ARG A 226 20.19 -17.73 4.52
CA ARG A 226 20.30 -18.92 5.36
C ARG A 226 21.72 -19.44 5.55
N TYR A 227 22.60 -19.26 4.57
CA TYR A 227 23.98 -19.76 4.62
C TYR A 227 24.91 -18.82 5.40
N ASN A 228 24.60 -17.53 5.39
CA ASN A 228 25.33 -16.48 6.10
C ASN A 228 24.65 -16.06 7.42
N PHE A 229 23.67 -16.83 7.90
CA PHE A 229 22.93 -16.51 9.11
C PHE A 229 23.76 -16.81 10.37
N ASP A 230 23.99 -15.78 11.17
CA ASP A 230 24.58 -15.90 12.50
C ASP A 230 23.50 -15.93 13.59
N THR A 231 23.68 -16.81 14.59
CA THR A 231 22.78 -16.87 15.76
C THR A 231 22.74 -15.51 16.48
N GLY A 232 21.54 -15.01 16.75
CA GLY A 232 21.29 -13.70 17.35
C GLY A 232 21.07 -12.58 16.33
N TRP A 233 21.26 -12.83 15.03
CA TRP A 233 20.98 -11.84 13.99
C TRP A 233 19.51 -11.44 14.02
N GLY A 234 19.23 -10.14 14.15
CA GLY A 234 17.87 -9.63 14.29
C GLY A 234 17.12 -10.12 15.52
N GLY A 235 17.82 -10.66 16.54
CA GLY A 235 17.19 -11.26 17.72
C GLY A 235 16.70 -12.70 17.52
N LEU A 236 16.97 -13.30 16.36
CA LEU A 236 16.56 -14.69 16.05
C LEU A 236 17.61 -15.69 16.55
N SER A 237 17.16 -16.79 17.15
CA SER A 237 18.04 -17.86 17.63
C SER A 237 18.47 -18.85 16.54
N ALA A 238 17.77 -18.87 15.40
CA ALA A 238 18.05 -19.67 14.22
C ALA A 238 17.37 -19.04 12.99
N PHE A 239 17.78 -19.44 11.79
CA PHE A 239 17.07 -19.03 10.58
C PHE A 239 15.63 -19.59 10.61
N PRO A 240 14.58 -18.76 10.54
CA PRO A 240 13.21 -19.24 10.73
C PRO A 240 12.80 -20.20 9.61
N PRO A 241 12.22 -21.38 9.94
CA PRO A 241 11.66 -22.25 8.94
C PRO A 241 10.47 -21.55 8.25
N GLU A 242 10.21 -21.91 7.00
CA GLU A 242 9.01 -21.46 6.32
C GLU A 242 7.76 -21.90 7.11
N PRO A 243 6.78 -21.02 7.34
CA PRO A 243 5.51 -21.42 7.94
C PRO A 243 4.86 -22.56 7.17
N LEU A 244 4.23 -23.50 7.88
CA LEU A 244 3.53 -24.61 7.24
C LEU A 244 2.53 -24.10 6.21
N GLU A 245 2.61 -24.64 5.00
CA GLU A 245 1.81 -24.19 3.87
C GLU A 245 0.31 -24.30 4.19
N ASN A 246 -0.34 -23.15 4.30
CA ASN A 246 -1.74 -23.06 3.96
C ASN A 246 -1.80 -23.02 2.44
N ASN A 247 -2.63 -23.86 1.80
CA ASN A 247 -2.92 -23.78 0.37
C ASN A 247 -3.63 -22.46 0.05
N VAL A 248 -2.89 -21.35 0.07
CA VAL A 248 -3.39 -20.01 -0.21
C VAL A 248 -3.35 -19.82 -1.72
N THR A 249 -4.52 -19.88 -2.36
CA THR A 249 -4.68 -19.48 -3.76
C THR A 249 -5.11 -18.02 -3.79
N PHE A 250 -4.33 -17.19 -4.47
CA PHE A 250 -4.64 -15.77 -4.65
C PHE A 250 -5.55 -15.59 -5.86
N ALA A 251 -6.80 -15.19 -5.62
CA ALA A 251 -7.68 -14.77 -6.70
C ALA A 251 -7.34 -13.31 -7.05
N LEU A 252 -6.67 -13.09 -8.19
CA LEU A 252 -6.25 -11.75 -8.61
C LEU A 252 -7.45 -10.87 -8.92
N VAL A 253 -7.35 -9.58 -8.59
CA VAL A 253 -8.39 -8.60 -8.92
C VAL A 253 -8.15 -8.09 -10.35
N GLY A 254 -9.10 -8.38 -11.25
CA GLY A 254 -9.04 -7.97 -12.65
C GLY A 254 -9.13 -6.46 -12.80
N GLY A 255 -8.29 -5.89 -13.66
CA GLY A 255 -8.16 -4.44 -13.82
C GLY A 255 -9.38 -3.74 -14.41
N ASN A 256 -10.21 -4.49 -15.13
CA ASN A 256 -11.49 -4.03 -15.67
C ASN A 256 -12.60 -3.94 -14.61
N LEU A 257 -12.36 -4.38 -13.38
CA LEU A 257 -13.33 -4.40 -12.29
C LEU A 257 -13.05 -3.22 -11.36
N GLY A 258 -13.93 -2.23 -11.35
CA GLY A 258 -13.80 -1.09 -10.46
C GLY A 258 -14.76 0.05 -10.77
N GLN A 259 -14.69 1.09 -9.95
CA GLN A 259 -15.49 2.31 -10.06
C GLN A 259 -14.65 3.50 -9.64
N ALA A 260 -14.83 4.64 -10.31
CA ALA A 260 -14.16 5.88 -9.96
C ALA A 260 -15.20 6.97 -9.66
N TRP A 261 -14.96 7.75 -8.60
CA TRP A 261 -15.78 8.89 -8.21
C TRP A 261 -14.89 10.10 -8.00
N LEU A 262 -15.11 11.16 -8.78
CA LEU A 262 -14.25 12.36 -8.79
C LEU A 262 -15.09 13.63 -8.64
N GLY A 263 -14.50 14.65 -8.02
CA GLY A 263 -15.06 16.02 -7.97
C GLY A 263 -15.34 16.53 -6.56
N ALA A 264 -15.73 17.81 -6.44
CA ALA A 264 -16.10 18.43 -5.17
C ALA A 264 -17.40 17.84 -4.59
N THR A 265 -18.37 17.56 -5.44
CA THR A 265 -19.47 16.63 -5.17
C THR A 265 -19.16 15.37 -5.99
N PRO A 266 -18.65 14.29 -5.37
CA PRO A 266 -18.16 13.14 -6.13
C PRO A 266 -19.23 12.55 -7.05
N GLU A 267 -18.95 12.54 -8.35
CA GLU A 267 -19.79 11.94 -9.39
C GLU A 267 -19.02 10.77 -10.02
N GLN A 268 -19.75 9.75 -10.50
CA GLN A 268 -19.13 8.54 -11.02
C GLN A 268 -18.57 8.76 -12.43
N PHE A 269 -17.32 8.33 -12.64
CA PHE A 269 -16.65 8.32 -13.93
C PHE A 269 -16.51 6.89 -14.45
N TYR A 270 -16.94 6.67 -15.69
CA TYR A 270 -16.88 5.39 -16.39
C TYR A 270 -15.77 5.33 -17.45
N THR A 271 -15.04 6.44 -17.63
CA THR A 271 -14.04 6.61 -18.70
C THR A 271 -12.61 6.67 -18.19
N LEU A 272 -12.38 6.29 -16.93
CA LEU A 272 -11.03 6.16 -16.37
C LEU A 272 -10.28 5.03 -17.10
N THR A 273 -9.11 5.35 -17.66
CA THR A 273 -8.27 4.39 -18.41
C THR A 273 -7.15 3.83 -17.55
N GLU A 274 -6.52 4.68 -16.74
CA GLU A 274 -5.44 4.35 -15.83
C GLU A 274 -5.41 5.31 -14.63
N ALA A 275 -4.90 4.83 -13.51
CA ALA A 275 -4.59 5.66 -12.36
C ALA A 275 -3.37 5.14 -11.61
N GLU A 276 -2.67 6.06 -10.95
CA GLU A 276 -1.56 5.77 -10.05
C GLU A 276 -1.74 6.59 -8.78
N VAL A 277 -1.72 5.94 -7.63
CA VAL A 277 -1.68 6.61 -6.32
C VAL A 277 -0.31 6.35 -5.70
N ARG A 278 0.39 7.42 -5.37
CA ARG A 278 1.76 7.37 -4.84
C ARG A 278 1.84 8.06 -3.49
N LEU A 279 2.41 7.36 -2.52
CA LEU A 279 2.72 7.82 -1.18
C LEU A 279 4.24 7.85 -1.01
N LEU A 280 4.79 8.99 -0.58
CA LEU A 280 6.20 9.18 -0.26
C LEU A 280 6.33 9.65 1.18
N ASN A 281 7.07 8.91 2.00
CA ASN A 281 7.29 9.18 3.42
C ASN A 281 8.58 9.97 3.70
N HIS A 282 9.47 10.10 2.71
CA HIS A 282 10.76 10.79 2.81
C HIS A 282 11.61 10.32 4.01
N VAL A 283 11.66 9.01 4.20
CA VAL A 283 12.36 8.32 5.29
C VAL A 283 13.85 8.55 5.19
N ARG A 284 14.46 8.90 6.33
CA ARG A 284 15.92 9.03 6.47
C ARG A 284 16.44 8.02 7.48
N PRO A 285 17.32 7.08 7.08
CA PRO A 285 17.97 6.19 8.03
C PRO A 285 19.05 6.94 8.82
N ARG A 286 19.15 6.66 10.12
CA ARG A 286 20.27 7.10 10.97
C ARG A 286 21.45 6.13 10.81
N SER A 287 22.04 6.14 9.61
CA SER A 287 23.14 5.25 9.19
C SER A 287 24.54 5.85 9.36
N ARG A 288 24.64 7.15 9.68
CA ARG A 288 25.92 7.90 9.75
C ARG A 288 26.40 8.17 11.18
N GLU A 289 26.16 7.23 12.08
CA GLU A 289 26.51 7.36 13.49
C GLU A 289 27.83 6.68 13.81
N PHE A 290 28.50 7.16 14.85
CA PHE A 290 29.75 6.58 15.30
C PHE A 290 29.49 5.23 16.00
N GLY A 291 30.30 4.23 15.68
CA GLY A 291 30.25 2.91 16.31
C GLY A 291 29.23 1.92 15.72
N TRP A 292 28.59 2.26 14.61
CA TRP A 292 27.60 1.39 13.96
C TRP A 292 27.85 1.28 12.44
N ASP A 293 27.66 0.08 11.93
CA ASP A 293 27.77 -0.28 10.51
C ASP A 293 26.40 -0.42 9.81
N VAL A 294 25.31 -0.46 10.60
CA VAL A 294 23.91 -0.48 10.13
C VAL A 294 23.07 0.64 10.78
N PRO A 295 21.97 1.09 10.16
CA PRO A 295 21.09 2.11 10.74
C PRO A 295 20.51 1.67 12.10
N ARG A 296 20.48 2.57 13.09
CA ARG A 296 19.90 2.26 14.43
C ARG A 296 18.43 2.64 14.59
N CYS A 297 17.97 3.57 13.77
CA CYS A 297 16.58 3.99 13.71
C CYS A 297 16.35 4.75 12.39
N ILE A 298 15.09 5.06 12.14
CA ILE A 298 14.61 5.86 11.01
C ILE A 298 13.92 7.11 11.49
N VAL A 299 13.95 8.14 10.66
CA VAL A 299 13.20 9.38 10.87
C VAL A 299 12.31 9.59 9.66
N PRO A 300 10.97 9.57 9.81
CA PRO A 300 10.06 9.90 8.72
C PRO A 300 10.19 11.40 8.36
N GLY A 301 10.07 11.72 7.08
CA GLY A 301 10.08 13.08 6.57
C GLY A 301 8.67 13.66 6.43
N HIS A 302 8.57 14.78 5.72
CA HIS A 302 7.27 15.33 5.34
C HIS A 302 6.63 14.44 4.29
N ARG A 303 5.54 13.76 4.64
CA ARG A 303 4.81 12.91 3.71
C ARG A 303 4.27 13.70 2.52
N GLU A 304 4.27 13.05 1.36
CA GLU A 304 3.62 13.51 0.15
C GLU A 304 2.73 12.40 -0.42
N VAL A 305 1.47 12.74 -0.71
CA VAL A 305 0.52 11.85 -1.39
C VAL A 305 0.17 12.50 -2.74
N ARG A 306 0.32 11.74 -3.81
CA ARG A 306 0.02 12.15 -5.18
C ARG A 306 -0.89 11.15 -5.85
N VAL A 307 -1.70 11.65 -6.77
CA VAL A 307 -2.47 10.83 -7.69
C VAL A 307 -2.26 11.33 -9.13
N SER A 308 -2.08 10.40 -10.04
CA SER A 308 -2.13 10.63 -11.48
C SER A 308 -3.23 9.77 -12.06
N PHE A 309 -3.99 10.28 -13.01
CA PHE A 309 -5.04 9.52 -13.66
C PHE A 309 -5.35 10.05 -15.05
N SER A 310 -5.79 9.15 -15.91
CA SER A 310 -6.16 9.44 -17.29
C SER A 310 -7.61 9.04 -17.52
N LEU A 311 -8.34 9.87 -18.27
CA LEU A 311 -9.74 9.59 -18.63
C LEU A 311 -10.06 10.03 -20.05
N LEU A 312 -10.95 9.28 -20.70
CA LEU A 312 -11.53 9.69 -21.98
C LEU A 312 -12.57 10.79 -21.74
N VAL A 313 -12.45 11.86 -22.52
CA VAL A 313 -13.30 13.03 -22.39
C VAL A 313 -14.70 12.73 -22.92
N MET A 314 -15.70 12.92 -22.08
CA MET A 314 -17.10 12.91 -22.50
C MET A 314 -17.64 14.35 -22.57
N PRO A 315 -18.51 14.66 -23.55
CA PRO A 315 -19.15 15.98 -23.64
C PRO A 315 -20.29 16.11 -22.61
N ASN A 316 -19.98 15.98 -21.32
CA ASN A 316 -20.94 16.06 -20.22
C ASN A 316 -20.51 17.09 -19.15
N GLN A 317 -21.47 17.50 -18.32
CA GLN A 317 -21.22 18.55 -17.33
C GLN A 317 -20.19 18.13 -16.28
N THR A 318 -20.15 16.85 -15.91
CA THR A 318 -19.22 16.27 -14.92
C THR A 318 -17.76 16.45 -15.34
N THR A 319 -17.44 16.10 -16.59
CA THR A 319 -16.08 16.22 -17.15
C THR A 319 -15.66 17.70 -17.24
N TYR A 320 -16.56 18.57 -17.69
CA TYR A 320 -16.27 20.01 -17.76
C TYR A 320 -16.08 20.65 -16.39
N ARG A 321 -16.84 20.23 -15.37
CA ARG A 321 -16.65 20.68 -13.98
C ARG A 321 -15.28 20.28 -13.45
N LEU A 322 -14.84 19.04 -13.69
CA LEU A 322 -13.51 18.58 -13.30
C LEU A 322 -12.40 19.43 -13.93
N GLY A 323 -12.51 19.73 -15.23
CA GLY A 323 -11.57 20.62 -15.92
C GLY A 323 -11.60 22.06 -15.40
N ALA A 324 -12.77 22.58 -15.01
CA ALA A 324 -12.90 23.91 -14.42
C ALA A 324 -12.27 23.98 -13.02
N MET A 325 -12.50 22.98 -12.16
CA MET A 325 -11.88 22.88 -10.83
C MET A 325 -10.36 22.82 -10.92
N ALA A 326 -9.82 22.07 -11.89
CA ALA A 326 -8.38 22.04 -12.17
C ALA A 326 -7.81 23.40 -12.59
N ARG A 327 -8.55 24.19 -13.38
CA ARG A 327 -8.13 25.56 -13.74
C ARG A 327 -8.14 26.53 -12.56
N LEU A 328 -9.07 26.34 -11.62
CA LEU A 328 -9.20 27.17 -10.43
C LEU A 328 -8.30 26.71 -9.28
N GLY A 329 -7.69 25.52 -9.38
CA GLY A 329 -6.92 24.91 -8.30
C GLY A 329 -7.81 24.51 -7.11
N GLU A 330 -9.08 24.20 -7.36
CA GLU A 330 -10.03 23.82 -6.31
C GLU A 330 -9.84 22.34 -5.93
N PRO A 331 -9.76 22.00 -4.62
CA PRO A 331 -9.66 20.63 -4.19
C PRO A 331 -10.88 19.78 -4.61
N VAL A 332 -10.61 18.57 -5.09
CA VAL A 332 -11.61 17.56 -5.44
C VAL A 332 -11.40 16.30 -4.63
N SER A 333 -12.48 15.58 -4.34
CA SER A 333 -12.37 14.23 -3.78
C SER A 333 -12.06 13.26 -4.92
N VAL A 334 -11.14 12.32 -4.67
CA VAL A 334 -10.82 11.21 -5.56
C VAL A 334 -11.07 9.91 -4.81
N PHE A 335 -11.98 9.09 -5.32
CA PHE A 335 -12.26 7.77 -4.78
C PHE A 335 -12.22 6.72 -5.89
N LEU A 336 -11.42 5.68 -5.68
CA LEU A 336 -11.27 4.55 -6.59
C LEU A 336 -11.66 3.28 -5.82
N GLN A 337 -12.66 2.56 -6.32
CA GLN A 337 -12.96 1.20 -5.91
C GLN A 337 -12.38 0.25 -6.96
N LEU A 338 -11.60 -0.71 -6.51
CA LEU A 338 -11.04 -1.79 -7.30
C LEU A 338 -11.73 -3.08 -6.90
N GLY A 339 -12.09 -3.93 -7.88
CA GLY A 339 -12.85 -5.14 -7.65
C GLY A 339 -14.35 -4.92 -7.37
N ASP A 340 -15.12 -6.01 -7.50
CA ASP A 340 -16.58 -6.01 -7.37
C ASP A 340 -17.12 -7.15 -6.49
N ARG A 341 -16.26 -8.04 -5.99
CA ARG A 341 -16.64 -9.19 -5.15
C ARG A 341 -16.20 -9.02 -3.70
N PRO A 342 -16.97 -9.56 -2.72
CA PRO A 342 -16.54 -9.60 -1.33
C PRO A 342 -15.16 -10.24 -1.15
N GLY A 343 -14.32 -9.63 -0.34
CA GLY A 343 -12.93 -10.04 -0.13
C GLY A 343 -11.98 -9.69 -1.28
N GLN A 344 -12.44 -9.08 -2.37
CA GLN A 344 -11.62 -8.61 -3.49
C GLN A 344 -11.68 -7.09 -3.67
N ARG A 345 -12.43 -6.36 -2.82
CA ARG A 345 -12.59 -4.92 -2.99
C ARG A 345 -11.47 -4.16 -2.32
N CYS A 346 -10.86 -3.25 -3.05
CA CYS A 346 -9.94 -2.27 -2.50
C CYS A 346 -10.48 -0.86 -2.76
N GLY A 347 -10.75 -0.12 -1.69
CA GLY A 347 -11.12 1.29 -1.76
C GLY A 347 -9.90 2.17 -1.53
N VAL A 348 -9.68 3.15 -2.39
CA VAL A 348 -8.62 4.15 -2.25
C VAL A 348 -9.27 5.52 -2.27
N TYR A 349 -9.16 6.25 -1.16
CA TYR A 349 -9.86 7.51 -0.97
C TYR A 349 -8.90 8.62 -0.59
N LEU A 350 -8.93 9.69 -1.39
CA LEU A 350 -8.23 10.94 -1.16
C LEU A 350 -9.29 12.04 -1.01
N PRO A 351 -9.58 12.52 0.21
CA PRO A 351 -10.68 13.44 0.45
C PRO A 351 -10.55 14.78 -0.28
N ALA A 352 -9.31 15.26 -0.41
CA ALA A 352 -8.99 16.54 -1.04
C ALA A 352 -7.70 16.42 -1.85
N VAL A 353 -7.82 16.51 -3.17
CA VAL A 353 -6.74 16.52 -4.15
C VAL A 353 -6.85 17.80 -4.94
N VAL A 354 -5.78 18.57 -5.05
CA VAL A 354 -5.75 19.70 -5.99
C VAL A 354 -5.37 19.15 -7.36
N PRO A 355 -6.30 19.13 -8.33
CA PRO A 355 -6.01 18.61 -9.65
C PRO A 355 -5.15 19.62 -10.42
N GLU A 356 -4.11 19.11 -11.07
CA GLU A 356 -3.30 19.90 -12.00
C GLU A 356 -4.06 20.09 -13.33
N LEU A 357 -3.63 21.08 -14.12
CA LEU A 357 -4.18 21.25 -15.47
C LEU A 357 -3.96 19.97 -16.29
N PRO A 358 -5.02 19.40 -16.92
CA PRO A 358 -4.87 18.18 -17.68
C PRO A 358 -4.02 18.42 -18.93
N ARG A 359 -3.18 17.44 -19.26
CA ARG A 359 -2.54 17.35 -20.57
C ARG A 359 -3.51 16.67 -21.53
N TYR A 360 -3.59 17.20 -22.75
CA TYR A 360 -4.38 16.61 -23.82
C TYR A 360 -3.53 15.58 -24.56
N ASP A 361 -4.01 14.34 -24.67
CA ASP A 361 -3.46 13.34 -25.59
C ASP A 361 -4.45 13.10 -26.73
N GLU A 362 -3.99 13.37 -27.95
CA GLU A 362 -4.72 13.30 -29.21
C GLU A 362 -4.11 12.26 -30.16
N ARG A 363 -3.26 11.35 -29.65
CA ARG A 363 -2.63 10.30 -30.48
C ARG A 363 -3.63 9.22 -30.92
N GLY A 364 -4.72 9.05 -30.18
CA GLY A 364 -5.81 8.15 -30.48
C GLY A 364 -6.98 8.84 -31.20
N PRO A 365 -8.00 8.09 -31.65
CA PRO A 365 -9.21 8.66 -32.21
C PRO A 365 -10.07 9.38 -31.16
N GLU A 366 -9.94 9.02 -29.87
CA GLU A 366 -10.57 9.70 -28.75
C GLU A 366 -9.62 10.70 -28.07
N LEU A 367 -10.18 11.80 -27.55
CA LEU A 367 -9.44 12.75 -26.73
C LEU A 367 -9.31 12.23 -25.29
N GLU A 368 -8.07 12.12 -24.81
CA GLU A 368 -7.76 11.74 -23.44
C GLU A 368 -7.24 12.93 -22.63
N TRP A 369 -7.72 13.09 -21.40
CA TRP A 369 -7.16 14.01 -20.42
C TRP A 369 -6.29 13.25 -19.43
N ARG A 370 -5.06 13.74 -19.24
CA ARG A 370 -4.11 13.20 -18.27
C ARG A 370 -3.83 14.21 -17.17
N PHE A 371 -4.27 13.87 -15.97
CA PHE A 371 -3.96 14.59 -14.74
C PHE A 371 -2.73 13.93 -14.12
N VAL A 372 -1.65 14.68 -13.96
CA VAL A 372 -0.35 14.12 -13.53
C VAL A 372 0.12 14.81 -12.28
N ASN A 373 0.58 14.04 -11.29
CA ASN A 373 1.18 14.55 -10.06
C ASN A 373 0.25 15.43 -9.21
N CYS A 374 -1.07 15.21 -9.27
CA CYS A 374 -2.04 15.94 -8.48
C CYS A 374 -1.81 15.66 -6.99
N ARG A 375 -1.65 16.70 -6.19
CA ARG A 375 -1.24 16.56 -4.79
C ARG A 375 -2.45 16.51 -3.87
N ALA A 376 -2.50 15.49 -3.01
CA ALA A 376 -3.48 15.43 -1.94
C ALA A 376 -3.11 16.38 -0.79
N GLN A 377 -4.13 16.90 -0.14
CA GLN A 377 -4.03 17.81 0.99
C GLN A 377 -4.86 17.27 2.16
N GLY A 378 -4.41 17.56 3.37
CA GLY A 378 -5.06 17.13 4.60
C GLY A 378 -4.59 17.98 5.78
N TRP A 379 -5.17 17.72 6.93
CA TRP A 379 -4.94 18.43 8.19
C TRP A 379 -4.42 17.54 9.31
N ALA A 380 -4.79 16.26 9.32
CA ALA A 380 -4.54 15.38 10.46
C ALA A 380 -4.35 13.91 10.05
N ASP A 381 -3.39 13.66 9.15
CA ASP A 381 -3.14 12.32 8.61
C ASP A 381 -4.36 11.74 7.86
N ASP A 382 -5.04 12.60 7.09
CA ASP A 382 -6.28 12.33 6.38
C ASP A 382 -6.17 12.52 4.86
N GLU A 383 -4.95 12.54 4.31
CA GLU A 383 -4.72 12.71 2.87
C GLU A 383 -5.07 11.47 2.03
N LEU A 384 -4.99 10.28 2.63
CA LEU A 384 -5.18 8.98 1.98
C LEU A 384 -5.75 7.96 2.96
N PHE A 385 -6.75 7.24 2.49
CA PHE A 385 -7.28 6.05 3.14
C PHE A 385 -7.27 4.90 2.14
N ILE A 386 -6.80 3.73 2.57
CA ILE A 386 -6.89 2.49 1.79
C ILE A 386 -7.72 1.50 2.60
N ALA A 387 -8.72 0.88 1.98
CA ALA A 387 -9.55 -0.10 2.64
C ALA A 387 -9.69 -1.37 1.82
N LEU A 388 -9.85 -2.48 2.53
CA LEU A 388 -9.97 -3.82 1.99
C LEU A 388 -11.27 -4.44 2.55
N ALA A 389 -12.19 -4.87 1.67
CA ALA A 389 -13.46 -5.52 2.02
C ALA A 389 -13.97 -6.62 1.06
#